data_AF-K2BRE1-F1
#
_entry.id   AF-K2BRE1-F1
#
_cell.length_a   1.000
_cell.length_b   1.000
_cell.length_c   1.000
_cell.angle_alpha   90.00
_cell.angle_beta   90.00
_cell.angle_gamma   90.00
#
_symmetry.space_group_name_H-M   'P 1'
#
loop_
_entity.id
_entity.type
_entity.pdbx_description
1 polymer ?
#
loop_
_entity_poly.entity_id
_entity_poly.type
_entity_poly.pdbx_seq_one_letter_code
_entity_poly.pdbx_strand_id
1 'polypeptide(L)'
;QQILQICLHEENEVKTRLAQKDGQINGIKAEIKKFKDEYAQALDNKILDLQAGNMTKVQMYPAYLARLQRAWEFNEEELERLEKQRQKIVDELMVKRRSRMTYEKMREKDEAAYTKEMLKKEQKKLDEYGNRIRKSAGDNDDA
;
A
#
# COMPACT_ATOMS: atom_id res chain seq x y z
N GLN A 1 -6.15 6.28 -22.24
CA GLN A 1 -5.95 4.93 -21.65
C GLN A 1 -4.52 4.69 -21.14
N GLN A 2 -3.47 5.07 -21.88
CA GLN A 2 -2.06 4.87 -21.45
C GLN A 2 -1.68 5.57 -20.12
N ILE A 3 -2.15 6.80 -19.88
CA ILE A 3 -1.85 7.55 -18.64
C ILE A 3 -2.36 6.82 -17.38
N LEU A 4 -3.54 6.19 -17.46
CA LEU A 4 -4.09 5.44 -16.34
C LEU A 4 -3.26 4.18 -16.02
N GLN A 5 -2.74 3.51 -17.05
CA GLN A 5 -1.84 2.37 -16.89
C GLN A 5 -0.53 2.80 -16.21
N ILE A 6 0.03 3.95 -16.59
CA ILE A 6 1.21 4.52 -15.94
C ILE A 6 0.92 4.79 -14.46
N CYS A 7 -0.19 5.46 -14.13
CA CYS A 7 -0.54 5.74 -12.73
C CYS A 7 -0.76 4.45 -11.90
N LEU A 8 -1.34 3.41 -12.50
CA LEU A 8 -1.48 2.10 -11.86
C LEU A 8 -0.12 1.45 -11.59
N HIS A 9 0.79 1.52 -12.55
CA HIS A 9 2.14 0.98 -12.41
C HIS A 9 2.91 1.70 -11.30
N GLU A 10 2.94 3.03 -11.32
CA GLU A 10 3.59 3.84 -10.28
C GLU A 10 3.02 3.54 -8.89
N GLU A 11 1.69 3.40 -8.75
CA GLU A 11 1.07 3.02 -7.47
C GLU A 11 1.56 1.64 -6.99
N ASN A 12 1.70 0.68 -7.89
CA ASN A 12 2.15 -0.67 -7.57
C ASN A 12 3.64 -0.72 -7.19
N GLU A 13 4.48 0.10 -7.82
CA GLU A 13 5.89 0.23 -7.43
C GLU A 13 6.01 0.76 -5.99
N VAL A 14 5.20 1.78 -5.62
CA VAL A 14 5.20 2.32 -4.26
C VAL A 14 4.70 1.27 -3.25
N LYS A 15 3.64 0.51 -3.59
CA LYS A 15 3.17 -0.61 -2.75
C LYS A 15 4.24 -1.66 -2.53
N THR A 16 5.00 -2.00 -3.57
CA THR A 16 6.08 -2.99 -3.49
C THR A 16 7.19 -2.49 -2.55
N ARG A 17 7.61 -1.23 -2.69
CA ARG A 17 8.55 -0.59 -1.76
C ARG A 17 8.05 -0.56 -0.32
N LEU A 18 6.75 -0.29 -0.13
CA LEU A 18 6.12 -0.32 1.19
C LEU A 18 6.18 -1.72 1.81
N ALA A 19 5.82 -2.75 1.05
CA ALA A 19 5.86 -4.14 1.51
C ALA A 19 7.29 -4.58 1.89
N GLN A 20 8.30 -4.17 1.12
CA GLN A 20 9.70 -4.42 1.47
C GLN A 20 10.09 -3.73 2.79
N LYS A 21 9.66 -2.49 3.00
CA LYS A 21 9.90 -1.78 4.26
C LYS A 21 9.18 -2.40 5.44
N ASP A 22 7.94 -2.85 5.26
CA ASP A 22 7.20 -3.59 6.28
C ASP A 22 7.91 -4.89 6.66
N GLY A 23 8.47 -5.60 5.66
CA GLY A 23 9.32 -6.77 5.90
C GLY A 23 10.57 -6.46 6.72
N GLN A 24 11.27 -5.37 6.42
CA GLN A 24 12.45 -4.93 7.19
C GLN A 24 12.08 -4.58 8.64
N ILE A 25 10.98 -3.83 8.83
CA ILE A 25 10.47 -3.47 10.17
C ILE A 25 10.12 -4.72 10.98
N ASN A 26 9.45 -5.70 10.37
CA ASN A 26 9.11 -6.94 11.05
C ASN A 26 10.36 -7.74 11.45
N GLY A 27 11.40 -7.75 10.60
CA GLY A 27 12.70 -8.34 10.94
C GLY A 27 13.34 -7.68 12.16
N ILE A 28 13.40 -6.35 12.20
CA ILE A 28 13.95 -5.60 13.35
C ILE A 28 13.11 -5.85 14.61
N LYS A 29 11.77 -5.84 14.51
CA LYS A 29 10.88 -6.16 15.64
C LYS A 29 11.14 -7.57 16.20
N ALA A 30 11.42 -8.54 15.34
CA ALA A 30 11.77 -9.89 15.75
C ALA A 30 13.12 -9.93 16.51
N GLU A 31 14.14 -9.22 16.03
CA GLU A 31 15.44 -9.12 16.72
C GLU A 31 15.33 -8.41 18.08
N ILE A 32 14.57 -7.31 18.17
CA ILE A 32 14.29 -6.64 19.46
C ILE A 32 13.66 -7.62 20.44
N LYS A 33 12.62 -8.35 19.99
CA LYS A 33 11.94 -9.34 20.83
C LYS A 33 12.92 -10.41 21.30
N LYS A 34 13.72 -10.96 20.39
CA LYS A 34 14.73 -11.97 20.69
C LYS A 34 15.70 -11.50 21.78
N PHE A 35 16.27 -10.28 21.66
CA PHE A 35 17.20 -9.77 22.68
C PHE A 35 16.53 -9.54 24.03
N LYS A 36 15.26 -9.09 24.05
CA LYS A 36 14.49 -8.93 25.30
C LYS A 36 14.17 -10.28 25.95
N ASP A 37 13.80 -11.28 25.15
CA ASP A 37 13.54 -12.65 25.62
C ASP A 37 14.83 -13.28 26.16
N GLU A 38 15.96 -13.16 25.45
CA GLU A 38 17.28 -13.60 25.91
C GLU A 38 17.70 -12.93 27.22
N TYR A 39 17.40 -11.64 27.38
CA TYR A 39 17.72 -10.90 28.61
C TYR A 39 16.89 -11.35 29.80
N ALA A 40 15.58 -11.56 29.60
CA ALA A 40 14.71 -12.10 30.64
C ALA A 40 15.20 -13.50 31.07
N GLN A 41 15.52 -14.37 30.11
CA GLN A 41 16.07 -15.69 30.40
C GLN A 41 17.43 -15.60 31.12
N ALA A 42 18.29 -14.66 30.74
CA ALA A 42 19.57 -14.45 31.40
C ALA A 42 19.42 -13.98 32.86
N LEU A 43 18.39 -13.17 33.16
CA LEU A 43 18.07 -12.80 34.55
C LEU A 43 17.62 -14.01 35.37
N ASP A 44 16.77 -14.87 34.82
CA ASP A 44 16.32 -16.09 35.50
C ASP A 44 17.51 -17.02 35.78
N ASN A 45 18.36 -17.23 34.77
CA ASN A 45 19.57 -18.05 34.92
C ASN A 45 20.54 -17.46 35.95
N LYS A 46 20.66 -16.14 36.04
CA LYS A 46 21.46 -15.46 37.06
C LYS A 46 20.95 -15.77 38.47
N ILE A 47 19.63 -15.79 38.67
CA ILE A 47 19.02 -16.14 39.97
C ILE A 47 19.36 -17.60 40.33
N LEU A 48 19.21 -18.53 39.38
CA LEU A 48 19.54 -19.94 39.58
C LEU A 48 21.03 -20.14 39.91
N ASP A 49 21.93 -19.51 39.17
CA ASP A 49 23.37 -19.58 39.41
C ASP A 49 23.75 -18.96 40.77
N LEU A 50 23.07 -17.89 41.19
CA LEU A 50 23.26 -17.28 42.51
C LEU A 50 22.84 -18.23 43.63
N GLN A 51 21.68 -18.89 43.49
CA GLN A 51 21.19 -19.88 44.45
C GLN A 51 22.10 -21.11 44.53
N ALA A 52 22.69 -21.52 43.39
CA ALA A 52 23.64 -22.62 43.32
C ALA A 52 25.06 -22.25 43.79
N GLY A 53 25.31 -20.99 44.18
CA GLY A 53 26.62 -20.51 44.62
C GLY A 53 27.67 -20.43 43.50
N ASN A 54 27.26 -20.43 42.23
CA ASN A 54 28.16 -20.37 41.08
C ASN A 54 28.62 -18.94 40.79
N MET A 55 29.42 -18.38 41.70
CA MET A 55 29.83 -16.98 41.67
C MET A 55 30.62 -16.59 40.40
N THR A 56 31.37 -17.53 39.81
CA THR A 56 32.09 -17.29 38.55
C THR A 56 31.14 -16.95 37.41
N LYS A 57 30.01 -17.66 37.28
CA LYS A 57 28.99 -17.33 36.28
C LYS A 57 28.26 -16.04 36.63
N VAL A 58 27.90 -15.85 37.91
CA VAL A 58 27.21 -14.64 38.41
C VAL A 58 27.96 -13.36 38.02
N GLN A 59 29.29 -13.38 38.11
CA GLN A 59 30.15 -12.25 37.75
C GLN A 59 30.12 -11.89 36.26
N MET A 60 29.77 -12.81 35.37
CA MET A 60 29.71 -12.55 33.92
C MET A 60 28.40 -11.91 33.46
N TYR A 61 27.30 -12.13 34.20
CA TYR A 61 25.97 -11.63 33.79
C TYR A 61 25.89 -10.12 33.59
N PRO A 62 26.50 -9.24 34.42
CA PRO A 62 26.39 -7.80 34.21
C PRO A 62 26.85 -7.35 32.82
N ALA A 63 27.98 -7.86 32.34
CA ALA A 63 28.50 -7.53 31.01
C ALA A 63 27.62 -8.09 29.90
N TYR A 64 27.13 -9.34 30.06
CA TYR A 64 26.25 -9.97 29.08
C TYR A 64 24.89 -9.29 28.98
N LEU A 65 24.25 -8.98 30.11
CA LEU A 65 22.98 -8.26 30.19
C LEU A 65 23.11 -6.85 29.60
N ALA A 66 24.19 -6.13 29.90
CA ALA A 66 24.45 -4.82 29.30
C ALA A 66 24.63 -4.90 27.77
N ARG A 67 25.23 -5.98 27.25
CA ARG A 67 25.36 -6.21 25.81
C ARG A 67 23.99 -6.40 25.15
N LEU A 68 23.14 -7.24 25.74
CA LEU A 68 21.78 -7.48 25.24
C LEU A 68 20.94 -6.20 25.26
N GLN A 69 21.03 -5.44 26.35
CA GLN A 69 20.35 -4.15 26.50
C GLN A 69 20.70 -3.17 25.39
N ARG A 70 22.00 -2.92 25.18
CA ARG A 70 22.45 -2.03 24.11
C ARG A 70 22.04 -2.52 22.73
N ALA A 71 21.99 -3.85 22.53
CA ALA A 71 21.61 -4.43 21.25
C ALA A 71 20.13 -4.18 20.91
N TRP A 72 19.20 -4.33 21.87
CA TRP A 72 17.81 -3.98 21.59
C TRP A 72 17.58 -2.47 21.52
N GLU A 73 18.27 -1.66 22.32
CA GLU A 73 18.16 -0.18 22.28
C GLU A 73 18.59 0.34 20.91
N PHE A 74 19.71 -0.16 20.38
CA PHE A 74 20.17 0.14 19.03
C PHE A 74 19.12 -0.24 17.96
N ASN A 75 18.50 -1.42 18.10
CA ASN A 75 17.46 -1.85 17.16
C ASN A 75 16.16 -1.05 17.32
N GLU A 76 15.84 -0.54 18.50
CA GLU A 76 14.68 0.34 18.74
C GLU A 76 14.88 1.70 18.05
N GLU A 77 16.07 2.28 18.11
CA GLU A 77 16.42 3.50 17.36
C GLU A 77 16.33 3.28 15.85
N GLU A 78 16.85 2.15 15.35
CA GLU A 78 16.76 1.79 13.94
C GLU A 78 15.30 1.55 13.51
N LEU A 79 14.49 0.95 14.38
CA LEU A 79 13.06 0.77 14.14
C LEU A 79 12.35 2.12 13.98
N GLU A 80 12.61 3.09 14.85
CA GLU A 80 12.03 4.43 14.74
C GLU A 80 12.42 5.08 13.40
N ARG A 81 13.69 4.93 12.99
CA ARG A 81 14.17 5.43 11.69
C ARG A 81 13.43 4.78 10.51
N LEU A 82 13.25 3.46 10.55
CA LEU A 82 12.52 2.72 9.52
C LEU A 82 11.03 3.09 9.48
N GLU A 83 10.40 3.31 10.64
CA GLU A 83 9.00 3.74 10.72
C GLU A 83 8.80 5.14 10.12
N LYS A 84 9.74 6.06 10.35
CA LYS A 84 9.76 7.38 9.66
C LYS A 84 9.91 7.23 8.15
N GLN A 85 10.77 6.33 7.67
CA GLN A 85 10.91 6.06 6.23
C GLN A 85 9.63 5.43 5.64
N ARG A 86 9.02 4.49 6.36
CA ARG A 86 7.76 3.86 5.99
C ARG A 86 6.66 4.91 5.84
N GLN A 87 6.55 5.86 6.77
CA GLN A 87 5.55 6.92 6.70
C GLN A 87 5.69 7.76 5.43
N LYS A 88 6.91 8.12 5.04
CA LYS A 88 7.16 8.85 3.77
C LYS A 88 6.67 8.09 2.54
N ILE A 89 6.85 6.76 2.52
CA ILE A 89 6.35 5.91 1.42
C ILE A 89 4.82 5.84 1.43
N VAL A 90 4.19 5.79 2.61
CA VAL A 90 2.73 5.85 2.73
C VAL A 90 2.19 7.18 2.19
N ASP A 91 2.84 8.29 2.53
CA ASP A 91 2.44 9.61 2.03
C ASP A 91 2.58 9.69 0.50
N GLU A 92 3.67 9.15 -0.05
CA GLU A 92 3.87 9.01 -1.50
C GLU A 92 2.74 8.16 -2.15
N LEU A 93 2.39 7.03 -1.54
CA LEU A 93 1.32 6.16 -2.01
C LEU A 93 -0.03 6.90 -2.05
N MET A 94 -0.31 7.75 -1.06
CA MET A 94 -1.54 8.55 -1.03
C MET A 94 -1.58 9.59 -2.15
N VAL A 95 -0.44 10.19 -2.50
CA VAL A 95 -0.33 11.07 -3.67
C VAL A 95 -0.62 10.29 -4.95
N LYS A 96 0.03 9.14 -5.16
CA LYS A 96 -0.17 8.32 -6.36
C LYS A 96 -1.60 7.80 -6.50
N ARG A 97 -2.23 7.36 -5.40
CA ARG A 97 -3.64 6.97 -5.37
C ARG A 97 -4.57 8.10 -5.78
N ARG A 98 -4.33 9.32 -5.30
CA ARG A 98 -5.11 10.50 -5.70
C ARG A 98 -4.97 10.77 -7.19
N SER A 99 -3.75 10.71 -7.73
CA SER A 99 -3.51 10.88 -9.17
C SER A 99 -4.27 9.83 -10.00
N ARG A 100 -4.19 8.54 -9.63
CA ARG A 100 -4.94 7.47 -10.30
C ARG A 100 -6.44 7.74 -10.30
N MET A 101 -7.02 8.05 -9.14
CA MET A 101 -8.46 8.33 -9.02
C MET A 101 -8.90 9.52 -9.88
N THR A 102 -8.07 10.56 -10.00
CA THR A 102 -8.35 11.70 -10.89
C THR A 102 -8.44 11.25 -12.34
N TYR A 103 -7.48 10.46 -12.82
CA TYR A 103 -7.49 9.98 -14.20
C TYR A 103 -8.59 8.95 -14.48
N GLU A 104 -8.98 8.14 -13.49
CA GLU A 104 -10.15 7.25 -13.61
C GLU A 104 -11.43 8.06 -13.82
N LYS A 105 -11.66 9.08 -12.98
CA LYS A 105 -12.84 9.96 -13.12
C LYS A 105 -12.87 10.70 -14.45
N MET A 106 -11.72 11.10 -14.99
CA MET A 106 -11.65 11.70 -16.33
C MET A 106 -12.06 10.69 -17.40
N ARG A 107 -11.53 9.46 -17.33
CA ARG A 107 -11.89 8.38 -18.25
C ARG A 107 -13.40 8.09 -18.23
N GLU A 108 -13.99 7.97 -17.05
CA GLU A 108 -15.44 7.73 -16.88
C GLU A 108 -16.28 8.86 -17.49
N LYS A 109 -15.86 10.12 -17.31
CA LYS A 109 -16.53 11.27 -17.92
C LYS A 109 -16.45 11.25 -19.44
N ASP A 110 -15.28 10.93 -19.99
CA ASP A 110 -15.07 10.84 -21.45
C ASP A 110 -15.90 9.69 -22.05
N GLU A 111 -15.95 8.54 -21.39
CA GLU A 111 -16.78 7.38 -21.77
C GLU A 111 -18.27 7.72 -21.75
N ALA A 112 -18.74 8.42 -20.71
CA ALA A 112 -20.13 8.86 -20.60
C ALA A 112 -20.49 9.89 -21.68
N ALA A 113 -19.61 10.85 -21.96
CA ALA A 113 -19.80 11.84 -23.02
C ALA A 113 -19.87 11.18 -24.40
N TYR A 114 -18.95 10.27 -24.70
CA TYR A 114 -18.93 9.49 -25.93
C TYR A 114 -20.21 8.67 -26.11
N THR A 115 -20.63 7.94 -25.08
CA THR A 115 -21.86 7.12 -25.11
C THR A 115 -23.08 7.98 -25.40
N LYS A 116 -23.20 9.14 -24.74
CA LYS A 116 -24.28 10.09 -24.96
C LYS A 116 -24.28 10.63 -26.40
N GLU A 117 -23.11 10.91 -26.97
CA GLU A 117 -23.00 11.37 -28.35
C GLU A 117 -23.39 10.29 -29.37
N MET A 118 -22.97 9.04 -29.13
CA MET A 118 -23.33 7.90 -29.97
C MET A 118 -24.83 7.63 -29.95
N LEU A 119 -25.47 7.66 -28.78
CA LEU A 119 -26.93 7.54 -28.65
C LEU A 119 -27.67 8.66 -29.40
N LYS A 120 -27.19 9.92 -29.32
CA LYS A 120 -27.77 11.02 -30.09
C LYS A 120 -27.66 10.82 -31.60
N LYS A 121 -26.49 10.34 -32.07
CA LYS A 121 -26.26 10.04 -33.49
C LYS A 121 -27.16 8.91 -33.97
N GLU A 122 -27.35 7.87 -33.16
CA GLU A 122 -28.23 6.75 -33.46
C GLU A 122 -29.70 7.17 -33.49
N GLN A 123 -30.17 7.93 -32.49
CA GLN A 123 -31.51 8.48 -32.47
C GLN A 123 -31.79 9.33 -33.71
N LYS A 124 -30.86 10.23 -34.07
CA LYS A 124 -31.00 11.06 -35.28
C LYS A 124 -31.12 10.21 -36.55
N LYS A 125 -30.34 9.14 -36.67
CA LYS A 125 -30.46 8.20 -37.80
C LYS A 125 -31.84 7.52 -37.82
N LEU A 126 -32.32 7.04 -36.68
CA LEU A 126 -33.65 6.42 -36.57
C LEU A 126 -34.77 7.40 -36.95
N ASP A 127 -34.69 8.64 -36.48
CA ASP A 127 -35.65 9.70 -36.81
C ASP A 127 -35.62 10.01 -38.32
N GLU A 128 -34.43 10.08 -38.94
CA GLU A 128 -34.26 10.27 -40.39
C GLU A 128 -34.81 9.08 -41.20
N TYR A 129 -34.67 7.85 -40.71
CA TYR A 129 -35.27 6.66 -41.33
C TYR A 129 -36.80 6.68 -41.20
N GLY A 130 -37.33 6.96 -40.00
CA GLY A 130 -38.77 7.07 -39.77
C GLY A 130 -39.43 8.17 -40.59
N ASN A 131 -38.77 9.33 -40.71
CA ASN A 131 -39.24 10.43 -41.55
C ASN A 131 -39.19 10.09 -43.04
N ARG A 132 -38.17 9.36 -43.51
CA ARG A 132 -38.14 8.86 -44.91
C ARG A 132 -39.30 7.92 -45.21
N ILE A 133 -39.62 7.00 -44.29
CA ILE A 133 -40.73 6.06 -44.45
C ILE A 133 -42.08 6.79 -44.48
N ARG A 134 -42.29 7.78 -43.60
CA ARG A 134 -43.52 8.60 -43.61
C ARG A 134 -43.66 9.43 -44.88
N LYS A 135 -42.55 9.98 -45.38
CA LYS A 135 -42.56 10.78 -46.62
C LYS A 135 -42.85 9.91 -47.85
N SER A 136 -42.35 8.68 -47.89
CA SER A 136 -42.73 7.71 -48.96
C SER A 136 -44.15 7.17 -48.84
N ALA A 137 -44.77 7.21 -47.65
CA ALA A 137 -46.14 6.76 -47.45
C ALA A 137 -47.17 7.86 -47.76
N GLY A 138 -46.80 9.15 -47.61
CA GLY A 138 -47.68 10.29 -47.91
C GLY A 138 -47.82 10.64 -49.40
N ASP A 139 -46.90 10.17 -50.27
CA ASP A 139 -47.00 10.37 -51.72
C ASP A 139 -47.93 9.35 -52.42
N ASN A 140 -48.55 8.41 -51.69
CA ASN A 140 -49.47 7.41 -52.23
C ASN A 140 -50.96 7.69 -51.95
N ASP A 141 -51.30 8.81 -51.29
CA ASP A 141 -52.69 9.19 -50.97
C ASP A 141 -53.22 10.39 -51.78
N ASP A 142 -52.46 10.87 -52.78
CA ASP A 142 -52.95 11.80 -53.81
C ASP A 142 -52.92 11.12 -55.19
N ALA A 143 -53.85 10.19 -55.43
CA ALA A 143 -54.21 9.66 -56.75
C ALA A 143 -55.72 9.42 -56.86
#